data_AF-A0AAD7JY17-F1
#
_entry.id   AF-A0AAD7JY17-F1
#
_cell.length_a   1.000
_cell.length_b   1.000
_cell.length_c   1.000
_cell.angle_alpha   90.00
_cell.angle_beta   90.00
_cell.angle_gamma   90.00
#
_symmetry.space_group_name_H-M   'P 1'
#
loop_
_entity.id
_entity.type
_entity.pdbx_description
1 polymer ?
#
loop_
_entity_poly.entity_id
_entity_poly.type
_entity_poly.pdbx_seq_one_letter_code
_entity_poly.pdbx_strand_id
1 'polypeptide(L)'
;MDPAAPEPCSAPAPDLMPIHDGGGDVPVSSRGSPIRHLAILSAILAPIAFLPYFLTRRRLTTLRRRVDEMGATTALLKHRHPLGPSGETGATTALLTQMRQDMDAMRAQLEHNDSERAKSLSDMTMDVIHINEELDHIRGDIMTASGAQSASPISREETAVDEQIRLLRNEQDALRTELFKMTNQSQSAQTGPDVVDSTELHRLIHETRQTRAIFGAIGSSLGDVATIVQRVEIEMGHERPSSGYDPVERLRVLAMHLQDETFQGERKGRGRH
;
A
#
# COMPACT_ATOMS: atom_id res chain seq x y z
N MET A 1 -45.30 44.56 83.49
CA MET A 1 -44.00 44.91 82.89
C MET A 1 -43.00 43.89 83.37
N ASP A 2 -42.41 43.23 82.37
CA ASP A 2 -41.27 42.32 82.31
C ASP A 2 -41.06 41.15 83.31
N PRO A 3 -40.99 39.91 82.78
CA PRO A 3 -40.52 38.70 83.47
C PRO A 3 -39.00 38.53 83.31
N ALA A 4 -38.28 38.30 84.42
CA ALA A 4 -36.85 37.99 84.40
C ALA A 4 -36.60 36.51 84.73
N ALA A 5 -36.28 35.77 83.65
CA ALA A 5 -35.46 34.57 83.48
C ALA A 5 -35.31 33.51 84.61
N PRO A 6 -35.54 32.22 84.29
CA PRO A 6 -35.18 31.08 85.13
C PRO A 6 -33.70 30.67 85.01
N GLU A 7 -33.18 30.10 86.10
CA GLU A 7 -31.83 29.55 86.24
C GLU A 7 -31.54 28.40 85.24
N PRO A 8 -30.32 28.30 84.69
CA PRO A 8 -29.96 27.21 83.80
C PRO A 8 -29.67 25.91 84.55
N CYS A 9 -30.38 24.86 84.14
CA CYS A 9 -30.17 23.46 84.50
C CYS A 9 -28.70 23.02 84.39
N SER A 10 -28.21 22.45 85.49
CA SER A 10 -26.99 21.66 85.57
C SER A 10 -27.10 20.40 84.69
N ALA A 11 -26.41 20.39 83.55
CA ALA A 11 -26.26 19.21 82.70
C ALA A 11 -25.16 18.28 83.23
N PRO A 12 -25.34 16.95 83.17
CA PRO A 12 -24.33 15.98 83.58
C PRO A 12 -23.17 15.92 82.58
N ALA A 13 -21.96 15.74 83.12
CA ALA A 13 -20.72 15.64 82.38
C ALA A 13 -20.78 14.56 81.28
N PRO A 14 -20.36 14.86 80.03
CA PRO A 14 -20.19 13.83 79.02
C PRO A 14 -18.97 12.97 79.35
N ASP A 15 -19.25 11.68 79.44
CA ASP A 15 -18.31 10.59 79.61
C ASP A 15 -17.21 10.63 78.53
N LEU A 16 -15.96 10.53 78.97
CA LEU A 16 -14.76 10.50 78.14
C LEU A 16 -14.75 9.20 77.33
N MET A 17 -15.32 9.26 76.12
CA MET A 17 -15.08 8.24 75.10
C MET A 17 -13.58 8.24 74.74
N PRO A 18 -12.94 7.06 74.65
CA PRO A 18 -11.56 6.96 74.23
C PRO A 18 -11.47 7.44 72.79
N ILE A 19 -10.62 8.43 72.57
CA ILE A 19 -10.15 8.85 71.26
C ILE A 19 -9.43 7.63 70.67
N HIS A 20 -10.17 6.83 69.91
CA HIS A 20 -9.56 5.95 68.93
C HIS A 20 -8.96 6.90 67.91
N ASP A 21 -7.64 7.07 68.02
CA ASP A 21 -6.79 7.66 67.01
C ASP A 21 -6.90 6.75 65.78
N GLY A 22 -7.98 6.96 65.04
CA GLY A 22 -8.17 6.45 63.70
C GLY A 22 -7.19 7.20 62.84
N GLY A 23 -5.92 6.80 62.95
CA GLY A 23 -4.93 6.94 61.90
C GLY A 23 -5.53 6.29 60.68
N GLY A 24 -6.35 7.07 59.97
CA GLY A 24 -6.69 6.80 58.60
C GLY A 24 -5.35 6.77 57.90
N ASP A 25 -4.84 5.56 57.69
CA ASP A 25 -3.97 5.24 56.59
C ASP A 25 -4.71 5.70 55.34
N VAL A 26 -4.62 7.00 55.06
CA VAL A 26 -4.94 7.57 53.76
C VAL A 26 -4.09 6.70 52.84
N PRO A 27 -4.69 5.92 51.94
CA PRO A 27 -3.91 5.13 51.02
C PRO A 27 -3.03 6.14 50.30
N VAL A 28 -1.74 6.14 50.65
CA VAL A 28 -0.75 6.96 50.00
C VAL A 28 -0.77 6.43 48.60
N SER A 29 -1.53 7.11 47.73
CA SER A 29 -1.73 6.74 46.35
C SER A 29 -0.36 6.54 45.79
N SER A 30 0.05 5.27 45.67
CA SER A 30 1.36 4.89 45.16
C SER A 30 1.45 5.57 43.82
N ARG A 31 2.20 6.66 43.76
CA ARG A 31 2.44 7.42 42.54
C ARG A 31 3.07 6.41 41.59
N GLY A 32 2.21 5.84 40.75
CA GLY A 32 2.58 4.78 39.84
C GLY A 32 3.78 5.28 39.05
N SER A 33 4.88 4.53 39.09
CA SER A 33 6.08 4.89 38.35
C SER A 33 5.66 5.15 36.90
N PRO A 34 5.91 6.35 36.35
CA PRO A 34 5.49 6.71 34.99
C PRO A 34 6.07 5.75 33.95
N ILE A 35 7.17 5.07 34.29
CA ILE A 35 7.81 4.02 33.49
C ILE A 35 6.88 2.84 33.26
N ARG A 36 6.07 2.43 34.26
CA ARG A 36 5.10 1.32 34.09
C ARG A 36 3.99 1.70 33.13
N HIS A 37 3.49 2.93 33.21
CA HIS A 37 2.47 3.41 32.28
C HIS A 37 3.00 3.52 30.85
N LEU A 38 4.25 3.99 30.67
CA LEU A 38 4.91 4.00 29.37
C LEU A 38 5.14 2.59 28.81
N ALA A 39 5.53 1.62 29.66
CA ALA A 39 5.70 0.24 29.23
C ALA A 39 4.38 -0.36 28.72
N ILE A 40 3.28 -0.18 29.47
CA ILE A 40 1.95 -0.67 29.08
C ILE A 40 1.48 0.03 27.79
N LEU A 41 1.62 1.35 27.69
CA LEU A 41 1.28 2.10 26.47
C LEU A 41 2.07 1.62 25.27
N SER A 42 3.38 1.43 25.42
CA SER A 42 4.24 0.93 24.34
C SER A 42 3.88 -0.49 23.90
N ALA A 43 3.50 -1.36 24.83
CA ALA A 43 3.09 -2.74 24.54
C ALA A 43 1.79 -2.80 23.72
N ILE A 44 0.90 -1.81 23.88
CA ILE A 44 -0.35 -1.70 23.12
C ILE A 44 -0.12 -0.99 21.78
N LEU A 45 0.66 0.11 21.77
CA LEU A 45 0.93 0.86 20.54
C LEU A 45 1.85 0.12 19.57
N ALA A 46 2.82 -0.65 20.08
CA ALA A 46 3.79 -1.34 19.25
C ALA A 46 3.15 -2.25 18.19
N PRO A 47 2.25 -3.20 18.51
CA PRO A 47 1.64 -4.04 17.48
C PRO A 47 0.83 -3.24 16.45
N ILE A 48 0.16 -2.16 16.86
CA ILE A 48 -0.59 -1.29 15.95
C ILE A 48 0.35 -0.54 15.00
N ALA A 49 1.49 -0.06 15.50
CA ALA A 49 2.50 0.65 14.70
C ALA A 49 3.34 -0.29 13.83
N PHE A 50 3.65 -1.51 14.32
CA PHE A 50 4.53 -2.45 13.64
C PHE A 50 3.81 -3.38 12.65
N LEU A 51 2.51 -3.67 12.82
CA LEU A 51 1.76 -4.49 11.84
C LEU A 51 1.87 -3.99 10.39
N PRO A 52 1.61 -2.69 10.10
CA PRO A 52 1.68 -2.20 8.72
C PRO A 52 3.11 -2.28 8.18
N TYR A 53 4.12 -2.05 9.02
CA TYR A 53 5.52 -2.23 8.63
C TYR A 53 5.86 -3.69 8.31
N PHE A 54 5.36 -4.64 9.10
CA PHE A 54 5.57 -6.07 8.86
C PHE A 54 4.87 -6.56 7.59
N LEU A 55 3.63 -6.11 7.36
CA LEU A 55 2.85 -6.45 6.16
C LEU A 55 3.50 -5.92 4.89
N THR A 56 3.92 -4.65 4.89
CA THR A 56 4.63 -4.04 3.76
C THR A 56 5.97 -4.73 3.51
N ARG A 57 6.75 -5.01 4.56
CA ARG A 57 8.03 -5.73 4.44
C ARG A 57 7.86 -7.12 3.83
N ARG A 58 6.82 -7.87 4.24
CA ARG A 58 6.51 -9.19 3.68
C ARG A 58 6.11 -9.10 2.20
N ARG A 59 5.31 -8.11 1.82
CA ARG A 59 4.96 -7.86 0.41
C ARG A 59 6.18 -7.50 -0.43
N LEU A 60 7.05 -6.64 0.08
CA LEU A 60 8.26 -6.19 -0.61
C LEU A 60 9.26 -7.34 -0.82
N THR A 61 9.35 -8.29 0.13
CA THR A 61 10.16 -9.51 -0.09
C THR A 61 9.58 -10.42 -1.17
N THR A 62 8.25 -10.55 -1.26
CA THR A 62 7.60 -11.34 -2.33
C THR A 62 7.78 -10.67 -3.69
N LEU A 63 7.65 -9.35 -3.75
CA LEU A 63 7.85 -8.58 -4.97
C LEU A 63 9.29 -8.67 -5.46
N ARG A 64 10.28 -8.49 -4.56
CA ARG A 64 11.70 -8.68 -4.89
C ARG A 64 11.96 -10.09 -5.41
N ARG A 65 11.43 -11.12 -4.75
CA ARG A 65 11.59 -12.50 -5.20
C ARG A 65 11.01 -12.73 -6.60
N ARG A 66 9.86 -12.14 -6.93
CA ARG A 66 9.29 -12.21 -8.28
C ARG A 66 10.10 -11.43 -9.32
N VAL A 67 10.63 -10.26 -8.96
CA VAL A 67 11.51 -9.47 -9.83
C VAL A 67 12.81 -10.21 -10.09
N ASP A 68 13.40 -10.83 -9.08
CA ASP A 68 14.61 -11.65 -9.22
C ASP A 68 14.34 -12.88 -10.11
N GLU A 69 13.16 -13.50 -9.97
CA GLU A 69 12.74 -14.64 -10.80
C GLU A 69 12.53 -14.21 -12.27
N MET A 70 11.86 -13.08 -12.52
CA MET A 70 11.75 -12.49 -13.86
C MET A 70 13.10 -12.05 -14.43
N GLY A 71 13.99 -11.53 -13.57
CA GLY A 71 15.35 -11.18 -13.93
C GLY A 71 16.17 -12.40 -14.34
N ALA A 72 16.02 -13.51 -13.61
CA ALA A 72 16.67 -14.78 -13.92
C ALA A 72 16.15 -15.41 -15.22
N THR A 73 14.84 -15.40 -15.48
CA THR A 73 14.29 -15.89 -16.76
C THR A 73 14.72 -15.02 -17.93
N THR A 74 14.76 -13.70 -17.74
CA THR A 74 15.26 -12.75 -18.75
C THR A 74 16.75 -12.93 -19.00
N ALA A 75 17.55 -13.15 -17.96
CA ALA A 75 18.98 -13.40 -18.07
C ALA A 75 19.27 -14.73 -18.77
N LEU A 76 18.49 -15.79 -18.49
CA LEU A 76 18.57 -17.07 -19.22
C LEU A 76 18.20 -16.92 -20.69
N LEU A 77 17.13 -16.18 -20.99
CA LEU A 77 16.76 -15.85 -22.37
C LEU A 77 17.87 -15.05 -23.07
N LYS A 78 18.49 -14.10 -22.38
CA LYS A 78 19.60 -13.29 -22.91
C LYS A 78 20.88 -14.10 -23.13
N HIS A 79 21.17 -15.08 -22.28
CA HIS A 79 22.36 -15.93 -22.41
C HIS A 79 22.20 -17.05 -23.45
N ARG A 80 20.96 -17.44 -23.80
CA ARG A 80 20.72 -18.55 -24.72
C ARG A 80 20.77 -18.16 -26.21
N HIS A 81 20.82 -16.87 -26.55
CA HIS A 81 20.97 -16.41 -27.94
C HIS A 81 21.96 -15.24 -28.09
N PRO A 82 23.26 -15.51 -28.19
CA PRO A 82 24.21 -14.57 -28.77
C PRO A 82 24.23 -14.77 -30.30
N LEU A 83 23.10 -14.56 -31.00
CA LEU A 83 23.04 -14.79 -32.45
C LEU A 83 22.30 -13.66 -33.15
N GLY A 84 23.09 -12.87 -33.88
CA GLY A 84 22.82 -12.40 -35.24
C GLY A 84 21.50 -11.65 -35.52
N PRO A 85 21.53 -10.38 -35.96
CA PRO A 85 20.34 -9.53 -36.17
C PRO A 85 19.39 -9.92 -37.34
N SER A 86 19.34 -11.18 -37.82
CA SER A 86 18.74 -11.45 -39.15
C SER A 86 17.77 -12.62 -39.31
N GLY A 87 17.25 -13.29 -38.27
CA GLY A 87 16.33 -14.42 -38.53
C GLY A 87 15.32 -14.87 -37.48
N GLU A 88 15.47 -14.52 -36.20
CA GLU A 88 14.70 -15.16 -35.11
C GLU A 88 13.67 -14.24 -34.43
N THR A 89 13.19 -13.21 -35.13
CA THR A 89 12.17 -12.30 -34.59
C THR A 89 10.85 -13.00 -34.26
N GLY A 90 10.52 -14.12 -34.93
CA GLY A 90 9.26 -14.84 -34.76
C GLY A 90 8.99 -15.42 -33.36
N ALA A 91 10.02 -15.90 -32.66
CA ALA A 91 9.83 -16.48 -31.32
C ALA A 91 9.62 -15.40 -30.25
N THR A 92 10.34 -14.28 -30.36
CA THR A 92 10.19 -13.15 -29.44
C THR A 92 8.87 -12.41 -29.66
N THR A 93 8.40 -12.30 -30.90
CA THR A 93 7.07 -11.74 -31.19
C THR A 93 5.97 -12.62 -30.63
N ALA A 94 6.09 -13.95 -30.73
CA ALA A 94 5.12 -14.88 -30.15
C ALA A 94 5.01 -14.72 -28.61
N LEU A 95 6.14 -14.60 -27.90
CA LEU A 95 6.13 -14.36 -26.45
C LEU A 95 5.53 -13.00 -26.09
N LEU A 96 5.86 -11.94 -26.83
CA LEU A 96 5.27 -10.62 -26.61
C LEU A 96 3.77 -10.59 -26.89
N THR A 97 3.31 -11.32 -27.92
CA THR A 97 1.87 -11.48 -28.17
C THR A 97 1.19 -12.24 -27.03
N GLN A 98 1.85 -13.25 -26.46
CA GLN A 98 1.32 -13.98 -25.32
C GLN A 98 1.24 -13.11 -24.06
N MET A 99 2.29 -12.34 -23.75
CA MET A 99 2.25 -11.39 -22.61
C MET A 99 1.18 -10.33 -22.81
N ARG A 100 0.99 -9.84 -24.03
CA ARG A 100 -0.08 -8.89 -24.33
C ARG A 100 -1.46 -9.51 -24.10
N GLN A 101 -1.66 -10.74 -24.57
CA GLN A 101 -2.90 -11.48 -24.35
C GLN A 101 -3.17 -11.71 -22.86
N ASP A 102 -2.12 -12.01 -22.07
CA ASP A 102 -2.24 -12.20 -20.62
C ASP A 102 -2.58 -10.89 -19.89
N MET A 103 -1.99 -9.76 -20.29
CA MET A 103 -2.37 -8.44 -19.76
C MET A 103 -3.80 -8.06 -20.12
N ASP A 104 -4.24 -8.34 -21.35
CA ASP A 104 -5.61 -8.08 -21.78
C ASP A 104 -6.60 -8.98 -20.99
N ALA A 105 -6.24 -10.23 -20.69
CA ALA A 105 -7.03 -11.12 -19.85
C ALA A 105 -7.11 -10.64 -18.39
N MET A 106 -5.99 -10.21 -17.80
CA MET A 106 -5.98 -9.62 -16.45
C MET A 106 -6.81 -8.34 -16.38
N ARG A 107 -6.76 -7.50 -17.43
CA ARG A 107 -7.57 -6.30 -17.52
C ARG A 107 -9.06 -6.62 -17.54
N ALA A 108 -9.48 -7.59 -18.36
CA ALA A 108 -10.87 -8.03 -18.41
C ALA A 108 -11.33 -8.59 -17.04
N GLN A 109 -10.45 -9.27 -16.32
CA GLN A 109 -10.75 -9.79 -14.98
C GLN A 109 -10.91 -8.66 -13.94
N LEU A 110 -10.11 -7.59 -14.03
CA LEU A 110 -10.27 -6.40 -13.18
C LEU A 110 -11.60 -5.70 -13.45
N GLU A 111 -11.95 -5.48 -14.72
CA GLU A 111 -13.23 -4.87 -15.10
C GLU A 111 -14.42 -5.71 -14.62
N HIS A 112 -14.32 -7.05 -14.70
CA HIS A 112 -15.33 -7.95 -14.15
C HIS A 112 -15.48 -7.80 -12.63
N ASN A 113 -14.38 -7.86 -11.88
CA ASN A 113 -14.40 -7.68 -10.42
C ASN A 113 -14.96 -6.31 -10.02
N ASP A 114 -14.63 -5.26 -10.75
CA ASP A 114 -15.16 -3.92 -10.47
C ASP A 114 -16.66 -3.83 -10.74
N SER A 115 -17.15 -4.52 -11.78
CA SER A 115 -18.59 -4.63 -12.05
C SER A 115 -19.34 -5.42 -10.96
N GLU A 116 -18.76 -6.51 -10.46
CA GLU A 116 -19.35 -7.29 -9.36
C GLU A 116 -19.41 -6.49 -8.06
N ARG A 117 -18.35 -5.72 -7.76
CA ARG A 117 -18.33 -4.83 -6.60
C ARG A 117 -19.36 -3.71 -6.71
N ALA A 118 -19.48 -3.10 -7.89
CA ALA A 118 -20.49 -2.07 -8.13
C ALA A 118 -21.91 -2.62 -7.93
N LYS A 119 -22.16 -3.84 -8.41
CA LYS A 119 -23.43 -4.54 -8.19
C LYS A 119 -23.67 -4.83 -6.70
N SER A 120 -22.69 -5.38 -5.99
CA SER A 120 -22.80 -5.65 -4.56
C SER A 120 -23.06 -4.39 -3.72
N LEU A 121 -22.44 -3.26 -4.08
CA LEU A 121 -22.71 -1.98 -3.43
C LEU A 121 -24.13 -1.49 -3.72
N SER A 122 -24.60 -1.62 -4.96
CA SER A 122 -25.98 -1.28 -5.33
C SER A 122 -27.00 -2.13 -4.54
N ASP A 123 -26.77 -3.44 -4.46
CA ASP A 123 -27.64 -4.36 -3.72
C ASP A 123 -27.68 -3.96 -2.22
N MET A 124 -26.52 -3.69 -1.63
CA MET A 124 -26.44 -3.23 -0.23
C MET A 124 -27.15 -1.88 -0.01
N THR A 125 -27.07 -0.95 -0.97
CA THR A 125 -27.81 0.32 -0.85
C THR A 125 -29.32 0.13 -0.92
N MET A 126 -29.80 -0.85 -1.70
CA MET A 126 -31.23 -1.19 -1.73
C MET A 126 -31.69 -1.81 -0.42
N ASP A 127 -30.88 -2.68 0.18
CA ASP A 127 -31.18 -3.26 1.49
C ASP A 127 -31.30 -2.17 2.58
N VAL A 128 -30.39 -1.17 2.56
CA VAL A 128 -30.45 -0.04 3.51
C VAL A 128 -31.71 0.81 3.30
N ILE A 129 -32.13 1.02 2.06
CA ILE A 129 -33.38 1.74 1.76
C ILE A 129 -34.58 0.96 2.29
N HIS A 130 -34.65 -0.34 2.00
CA HIS A 130 -35.74 -1.21 2.46
C HIS A 130 -35.85 -1.24 3.99
N ILE A 131 -34.73 -1.36 4.70
CA ILE A 131 -34.71 -1.34 6.17
C ILE A 131 -35.24 -0.01 6.71
N ASN A 132 -34.90 1.13 6.06
CA ASN A 132 -35.44 2.43 6.49
C ASN A 132 -36.96 2.53 6.25
N GLU A 133 -37.47 1.99 5.15
CA GLU A 133 -38.90 1.94 4.86
C GLU A 133 -39.67 1.06 5.86
N GLU A 134 -39.13 -0.09 6.24
CA GLU A 134 -39.69 -0.95 7.29
C GLU A 134 -39.73 -0.24 8.66
N LEU A 135 -38.65 0.47 9.02
CA LEU A 135 -38.61 1.25 10.26
C LEU A 135 -39.64 2.38 10.28
N ASP A 136 -39.86 3.04 9.15
CA ASP A 136 -40.90 4.07 9.03
C ASP A 136 -42.31 3.47 9.11
N HIS A 137 -42.55 2.27 8.57
CA HIS A 137 -43.80 1.54 8.74
C HIS A 137 -44.05 1.18 10.21
N ILE A 138 -43.07 0.57 10.89
CA ILE A 138 -43.16 0.21 12.31
C ILE A 138 -43.45 1.45 13.15
N ARG A 139 -42.82 2.59 12.82
CA ARG A 139 -43.07 3.87 13.51
C ARG A 139 -44.50 4.37 13.29
N GLY A 140 -45.04 4.24 12.09
CA GLY A 140 -46.44 4.58 11.78
C GLY A 140 -47.43 3.74 12.58
N ASP A 141 -47.19 2.43 12.67
CA ASP A 141 -48.02 1.50 13.45
C ASP A 141 -48.00 1.82 14.95
N ILE A 142 -46.83 2.17 15.51
CA ILE A 142 -46.71 2.60 16.91
C ILE A 142 -47.52 3.88 17.16
N MET A 143 -47.45 4.86 16.25
CA MET A 143 -48.20 6.12 16.41
C MET A 143 -49.71 5.93 16.30
N THR A 144 -50.18 5.05 15.42
CA THR A 144 -51.61 4.75 15.30
C THR A 144 -52.14 3.92 16.47
N ALA A 145 -51.36 2.96 16.97
CA ALA A 145 -51.70 2.20 18.17
C ALA A 145 -51.75 3.09 19.44
N SER A 146 -50.82 4.04 19.56
CA SER A 146 -50.78 4.99 20.68
C SER A 146 -51.96 5.99 20.70
N GLY A 147 -52.56 6.29 19.55
CA GLY A 147 -53.69 7.23 19.47
C GLY A 147 -55.05 6.65 19.91
N ALA A 148 -55.16 5.32 20.01
CA ALA A 148 -56.44 4.64 20.27
C ALA A 148 -56.63 4.17 21.73
N GLN A 149 -55.60 4.18 22.57
CA GLN A 149 -55.72 3.68 23.95
C GLN A 149 -55.76 4.83 24.97
N SER A 150 -56.98 5.08 25.47
CA SER A 150 -57.27 6.00 26.55
C SER A 150 -56.72 5.50 27.90
N ALA A 151 -55.92 6.35 28.55
CA ALA A 151 -55.64 6.51 29.97
C ALA A 151 -55.51 5.27 30.90
N SER A 152 -54.27 5.05 31.37
CA SER A 152 -53.82 4.21 32.51
C SER A 152 -53.87 2.69 32.26
N PRO A 153 -52.79 2.05 31.74
CA PRO A 153 -51.47 1.85 32.37
C PRO A 153 -50.25 2.06 31.42
N ILE A 154 -50.48 2.78 30.32
CA ILE A 154 -49.59 2.92 29.14
C ILE A 154 -48.21 3.52 29.44
N SER A 155 -48.07 4.38 30.47
CA SER A 155 -46.79 5.05 30.76
C SER A 155 -45.63 4.11 31.11
N ARG A 156 -45.89 2.84 31.44
CA ARG A 156 -44.82 1.86 31.71
C ARG A 156 -44.34 1.15 30.44
N GLU A 157 -45.22 0.90 29.49
CA GLU A 157 -44.84 0.37 28.18
C GLU A 157 -44.22 1.45 27.29
N GLU A 158 -44.67 2.69 27.39
CA GLU A 158 -44.09 3.82 26.65
C GLU A 158 -42.59 3.99 26.97
N THR A 159 -42.20 3.84 28.24
CA THR A 159 -40.77 3.88 28.62
C THR A 159 -39.96 2.70 28.08
N ALA A 160 -40.58 1.53 27.90
CA ALA A 160 -39.90 0.35 27.35
C ALA A 160 -39.70 0.47 25.83
N VAL A 161 -40.69 1.01 25.12
CA VAL A 161 -40.60 1.29 23.68
C VAL A 161 -39.56 2.37 23.41
N ASP A 162 -39.54 3.45 24.20
CA ASP A 162 -38.51 4.49 24.08
C ASP A 162 -37.10 3.96 24.32
N GLU A 163 -36.93 3.02 25.28
CA GLU A 163 -35.65 2.35 25.51
C GLU A 163 -35.23 1.49 24.29
N GLN A 164 -36.17 0.78 23.68
CA GLN A 164 -35.92 -0.06 22.50
C GLN A 164 -35.57 0.78 21.26
N ILE A 165 -36.26 1.90 21.03
CA ILE A 165 -35.93 2.86 19.96
C ILE A 165 -34.52 3.42 20.19
N ARG A 166 -34.17 3.73 21.44
CA ARG A 166 -32.84 4.24 21.77
C ARG A 166 -31.74 3.20 21.53
N LEU A 167 -31.99 1.93 21.83
CA LEU A 167 -31.07 0.83 21.50
C LEU A 167 -30.86 0.68 19.99
N LEU A 168 -31.95 0.67 19.21
CA LEU A 168 -31.89 0.56 17.75
C LEU A 168 -31.15 1.73 17.10
N ARG A 169 -31.31 2.96 17.61
CA ARG A 169 -30.54 4.12 17.13
C ARG A 169 -29.05 3.98 17.41
N ASN A 170 -28.67 3.52 18.60
CA ASN A 170 -27.26 3.27 18.92
C ASN A 170 -26.66 2.20 18.01
N GLU A 171 -27.43 1.16 17.67
CA GLU A 171 -27.00 0.10 16.76
C GLU A 171 -26.85 0.61 15.32
N GLN A 172 -27.77 1.44 14.82
CA GLN A 172 -27.60 2.11 13.53
C GLN A 172 -26.36 3.01 13.48
N ASP A 173 -26.07 3.77 14.55
CA ASP A 173 -24.89 4.62 14.60
C ASP A 173 -23.59 3.79 14.67
N ALA A 174 -23.61 2.65 15.36
CA ALA A 174 -22.51 1.68 15.36
C ALA A 174 -22.27 1.09 13.96
N LEU A 175 -23.33 0.69 13.25
CA LEU A 175 -23.22 0.17 11.88
C LEU A 175 -22.75 1.24 10.89
N ARG A 176 -23.23 2.48 11.02
CA ARG A 176 -22.76 3.61 10.18
C ARG A 176 -21.29 3.92 10.39
N THR A 177 -20.83 3.91 11.64
CA THR A 177 -19.40 4.11 11.94
C THR A 177 -18.55 2.95 11.44
N GLU A 178 -19.06 1.71 11.48
CA GLU A 178 -18.37 0.56 10.91
C GLU A 178 -18.31 0.61 9.37
N LEU A 179 -19.41 0.98 8.70
CA LEU A 179 -19.41 1.24 7.26
C LEU A 179 -18.42 2.32 6.88
N PHE A 180 -18.42 3.46 7.58
CA PHE A 180 -17.46 4.53 7.33
C PHE A 180 -16.01 4.06 7.52
N LYS A 181 -15.76 3.20 8.52
CA LYS A 181 -14.47 2.57 8.75
C LYS A 181 -14.07 1.61 7.63
N MET A 182 -14.99 0.78 7.13
CA MET A 182 -14.75 -0.11 5.99
C MET A 182 -14.53 0.65 4.68
N THR A 183 -15.29 1.72 4.44
CA THR A 183 -15.10 2.60 3.28
C THR A 183 -13.74 3.29 3.35
N ASN A 184 -13.35 3.83 4.51
CA ASN A 184 -12.02 4.40 4.69
C ASN A 184 -10.91 3.35 4.60
N GLN A 185 -11.11 2.14 5.12
CA GLN A 185 -10.16 1.05 4.93
C GLN A 185 -10.01 0.70 3.45
N SER A 186 -11.11 0.61 2.70
CA SER A 186 -11.08 0.33 1.27
C SER A 186 -10.44 1.45 0.46
N GLN A 187 -10.74 2.72 0.77
CA GLN A 187 -10.06 3.86 0.16
C GLN A 187 -8.59 3.92 0.53
N SER A 188 -8.21 3.62 1.78
CA SER A 188 -6.80 3.55 2.19
C SER A 188 -6.06 2.35 1.59
N ALA A 189 -6.77 1.26 1.27
CA ALA A 189 -6.23 0.12 0.55
C ALA A 189 -6.10 0.42 -0.96
N GLN A 190 -6.99 1.25 -1.53
CA GLN A 190 -6.90 1.73 -2.91
C GLN A 190 -5.89 2.88 -3.10
N THR A 191 -5.69 3.72 -2.08
CA THR A 191 -4.66 4.77 -2.04
C THR A 191 -3.36 4.30 -1.40
N GLY A 192 -3.30 3.02 -1.02
CA GLY A 192 -2.07 2.35 -0.65
C GLY A 192 -1.08 2.38 -1.83
N PRO A 193 0.23 2.36 -1.55
CA PRO A 193 1.32 2.62 -2.52
C PRO A 193 1.44 1.61 -3.68
N ASP A 194 0.46 0.73 -3.85
CA ASP A 194 0.32 -0.19 -5.00
C ASP A 194 -0.40 0.46 -6.19
N VAL A 195 -0.92 1.70 -6.07
CA VAL A 195 -0.97 2.57 -7.24
C VAL A 195 0.47 2.95 -7.51
N VAL A 196 1.16 2.11 -8.28
CA VAL A 196 2.35 2.52 -9.02
C VAL A 196 1.97 3.84 -9.63
N ASP A 197 2.53 4.92 -9.07
CA ASP A 197 2.16 6.29 -9.37
C ASP A 197 2.13 6.35 -10.89
N SER A 198 0.96 6.58 -11.49
CA SER A 198 0.81 6.43 -12.95
C SER A 198 1.80 7.34 -13.67
N THR A 199 2.22 8.41 -12.99
CA THR A 199 3.32 9.30 -13.33
C THR A 199 4.69 8.63 -13.31
N GLU A 200 5.00 7.79 -12.33
CA GLU A 200 6.24 7.01 -12.23
C GLU A 200 6.29 5.89 -13.27
N LEU A 201 5.17 5.21 -13.55
CA LEU A 201 5.09 4.26 -14.66
C LEU A 201 5.30 4.97 -16.01
N HIS A 202 4.64 6.11 -16.23
CA HIS A 202 4.84 6.92 -17.43
C HIS A 202 6.29 7.41 -17.56
N ARG A 203 6.93 7.78 -16.44
CA ARG A 203 8.33 8.17 -16.39
C ARG A 203 9.24 7.01 -16.78
N LEU A 204 9.03 5.82 -16.22
CA LEU A 204 9.78 4.60 -16.56
C LEU A 204 9.63 4.21 -18.04
N ILE A 205 8.43 4.32 -18.60
CA ILE A 205 8.18 4.08 -20.04
C ILE A 205 8.92 5.12 -20.90
N HIS A 206 8.90 6.39 -20.50
CA HIS A 206 9.61 7.44 -21.22
C HIS A 206 11.12 7.22 -21.18
N GLU A 207 11.67 6.86 -20.01
CA GLU A 207 13.10 6.59 -19.81
C GLU A 207 13.56 5.35 -20.59
N THR A 208 12.74 4.29 -20.68
CA THR A 208 13.03 3.13 -21.55
C THR A 208 12.94 3.45 -23.04
N ARG A 209 12.03 4.34 -23.47
CA ARG A 209 12.00 4.81 -24.87
C ARG A 209 13.21 5.67 -25.21
N GLN A 210 13.63 6.55 -24.30
CA GLN A 210 14.79 7.41 -24.49
C GLN A 210 16.09 6.59 -24.56
N THR A 211 16.26 5.62 -23.68
CA THR A 211 17.41 4.69 -23.74
C THR A 211 17.40 3.87 -25.03
N ARG A 212 16.25 3.37 -25.50
CA ARG A 212 16.16 2.71 -26.82
C ARG A 212 16.53 3.62 -27.99
N ALA A 213 16.14 4.89 -27.97
CA ALA A 213 16.51 5.84 -29.02
C ALA A 213 18.03 6.06 -29.06
N ILE A 214 18.67 6.17 -27.89
CA ILE A 214 20.13 6.28 -27.76
C ILE A 214 20.81 5.02 -28.29
N PHE A 215 20.33 3.82 -27.92
CA PHE A 215 20.88 2.57 -28.46
C PHE A 215 20.65 2.41 -29.97
N GLY A 216 19.55 2.94 -30.51
CA GLY A 216 19.31 2.99 -31.95
C GLY A 216 20.35 3.87 -32.67
N ALA A 217 20.67 5.04 -32.13
CA ALA A 217 21.69 5.93 -32.67
C ALA A 217 23.11 5.35 -32.56
N ILE A 218 23.42 4.66 -31.46
CA ILE A 218 24.69 3.93 -31.30
C ILE A 218 24.73 2.75 -32.27
N GLY A 219 23.62 2.05 -32.47
CA GLY A 219 23.49 0.93 -33.41
C GLY A 219 23.68 1.35 -34.86
N SER A 220 23.13 2.50 -35.28
CA SER A 220 23.37 3.04 -36.62
C SER A 220 24.83 3.46 -36.80
N SER A 221 25.43 4.11 -35.79
CA SER A 221 26.85 4.46 -35.80
C SER A 221 27.77 3.23 -35.85
N LEU A 222 27.43 2.15 -35.15
CA LEU A 222 28.18 0.90 -35.20
C LEU A 222 28.03 0.21 -36.57
N GLY A 223 26.84 0.29 -37.19
CA GLY A 223 26.60 -0.16 -38.56
C GLY A 223 27.44 0.61 -39.57
N ASP A 224 27.55 1.94 -39.42
CA ASP A 224 28.39 2.78 -40.27
C ASP A 224 29.89 2.44 -40.10
N VAL A 225 30.35 2.23 -38.86
CA VAL A 225 31.72 1.78 -38.58
C VAL A 225 31.98 0.39 -39.19
N ALA A 226 31.05 -0.56 -39.07
CA ALA A 226 31.17 -1.87 -39.69
C ALA A 226 31.23 -1.78 -41.22
N THR A 227 30.45 -0.87 -41.81
CA THR A 227 30.45 -0.62 -43.26
C THR A 227 31.78 0.00 -43.72
N ILE A 228 32.34 0.92 -42.94
CA ILE A 228 33.67 1.49 -43.20
C ILE A 228 34.75 0.40 -43.09
N VAL A 229 34.72 -0.41 -42.04
CA VAL A 229 35.66 -1.54 -41.87
C VAL A 229 35.55 -2.51 -43.05
N GLN A 230 34.34 -2.87 -43.47
CA GLN A 230 34.12 -3.75 -44.61
C GLN A 230 34.62 -3.13 -45.92
N ARG A 231 34.40 -1.82 -46.14
CA ARG A 231 34.92 -1.11 -47.30
C ARG A 231 36.45 -1.09 -47.30
N VAL A 232 37.07 -0.83 -46.15
CA VAL A 232 38.52 -0.83 -45.96
C VAL A 232 39.11 -2.22 -46.21
N GLU A 233 38.45 -3.30 -45.76
CA GLU A 233 38.86 -4.68 -46.05
C GLU A 233 38.81 -4.98 -47.56
N ILE A 234 37.77 -4.52 -48.26
CA ILE A 234 37.62 -4.68 -49.72
C ILE A 234 38.70 -3.88 -50.46
N GLU A 235 38.93 -2.61 -50.09
CA GLU A 235 39.93 -1.74 -50.74
C GLU A 235 41.36 -2.22 -50.50
N MET A 236 41.65 -2.82 -49.34
CA MET A 236 42.97 -3.40 -49.03
C MET A 236 43.17 -4.81 -49.60
N GLY A 237 42.24 -5.32 -50.42
CA GLY A 237 42.37 -6.62 -51.08
C GLY A 237 42.50 -7.80 -50.12
N HIS A 238 42.03 -7.66 -48.87
CA HIS A 238 42.03 -8.76 -47.90
C HIS A 238 40.85 -9.67 -48.22
N GLU A 239 41.03 -10.52 -49.23
CA GLU A 239 40.09 -11.60 -49.51
C GLU A 239 39.85 -12.40 -48.23
N ARG A 240 38.57 -12.58 -47.87
CA ARG A 240 38.16 -13.32 -46.67
C ARG A 240 38.92 -14.64 -46.62
N PRO A 241 39.82 -14.86 -45.64
CA PRO A 241 40.40 -16.18 -45.48
C PRO A 241 39.23 -17.13 -45.15
N SER A 242 39.09 -18.20 -45.92
CA SER A 242 38.13 -19.28 -45.70
C SER A 242 38.30 -20.00 -44.35
N SER A 243 39.34 -19.64 -43.59
CA SER A 243 39.59 -20.07 -42.22
C SER A 243 38.62 -19.36 -41.28
N GLY A 244 37.70 -20.11 -40.69
CA GLY A 244 36.60 -19.66 -39.82
C GLY A 244 37.01 -18.96 -38.53
N TYR A 245 37.69 -17.82 -38.63
CA TYR A 245 37.89 -16.89 -37.54
C TYR A 245 36.61 -16.09 -37.30
N ASP A 246 36.24 -15.96 -36.02
CA ASP A 246 35.12 -15.17 -35.57
C ASP A 246 35.36 -13.69 -35.90
N PRO A 247 34.47 -13.02 -36.66
CA PRO A 247 34.60 -11.59 -37.00
C PRO A 247 34.75 -10.70 -35.76
N VAL A 248 34.22 -11.13 -34.60
CA VAL A 248 34.37 -10.40 -33.33
C VAL A 248 35.81 -10.39 -32.85
N GLU A 249 36.54 -11.50 -32.98
CA GLU A 249 37.92 -11.59 -32.53
C GLU A 249 38.87 -10.78 -33.45
N ARG A 250 38.53 -10.67 -34.74
CA ARG A 250 39.23 -9.75 -35.66
C ARG A 250 39.06 -8.29 -35.26
N LEU A 251 37.83 -7.85 -34.96
CA LEU A 251 37.56 -6.51 -34.48
C LEU A 251 38.30 -6.21 -33.17
N ARG A 252 38.39 -7.20 -32.27
CA ARG A 252 39.16 -7.10 -31.03
C ARG A 252 40.65 -6.89 -31.28
N VAL A 253 41.24 -7.68 -32.19
CA VAL A 253 42.66 -7.56 -32.56
C VAL A 253 42.94 -6.20 -33.22
N LEU A 254 42.05 -5.74 -34.11
CA LEU A 254 42.19 -4.43 -34.75
C LEU A 254 42.10 -3.29 -33.73
N ALA A 255 41.14 -3.36 -32.80
CA ALA A 255 41.00 -2.38 -31.73
C ALA A 255 42.23 -2.34 -30.82
N MET A 256 42.80 -3.49 -30.47
CA MET A 256 44.05 -3.55 -29.71
C MET A 256 45.21 -2.90 -30.48
N HIS A 257 45.32 -3.13 -31.79
CA HIS A 257 46.35 -2.51 -32.62
C HIS A 257 46.23 -0.97 -32.68
N LEU A 258 45.01 -0.45 -32.87
CA LEU A 258 44.76 1.00 -32.87
C LEU A 258 45.06 1.64 -31.50
N GLN A 259 44.78 0.91 -30.41
CA GLN A 259 45.13 1.36 -29.06
C GLN A 259 46.66 1.40 -28.87
N ASP A 260 47.40 0.43 -29.38
CA ASP A 260 48.87 0.43 -29.30
C ASP A 260 49.50 1.56 -30.14
N GLU A 261 48.96 1.84 -31.32
CA GLU A 261 49.45 2.93 -32.18
C GLU A 261 49.22 4.31 -31.56
N THR A 262 48.08 4.53 -30.90
CA THR A 262 47.82 5.78 -30.17
C THR A 262 48.79 5.99 -29.02
N PHE A 263 49.13 4.94 -28.27
CA PHE A 263 50.15 5.02 -27.21
C PHE A 263 51.57 5.25 -27.75
N GLN A 264 51.92 4.72 -28.93
CA GLN A 264 53.22 4.96 -29.55
C GLN A 264 53.35 6.37 -30.14
N GLY A 265 52.25 6.94 -30.67
CA GLY A 265 52.20 8.30 -31.19
C GLY A 265 52.53 9.35 -30.12
N GLU A 266 51.99 9.21 -28.91
CA GLU A 266 52.26 10.15 -27.80
C GLU A 266 53.72 10.10 -27.31
N ARG A 267 54.37 8.94 -27.35
CA ARG A 267 55.78 8.79 -26.96
C ARG A 267 56.74 9.43 -27.94
N LYS A 268 56.41 9.43 -29.24
CA LYS A 268 57.27 10.00 -30.29
C LYS A 268 57.21 11.53 -30.33
N GLY A 269 56.14 12.15 -29.81
CA GLY A 269 55.97 13.61 -29.73
C GLY A 269 56.74 14.30 -28.59
N ARG A 270 57.10 13.59 -27.52
CA ARG A 270 57.80 14.17 -26.35
C ARG A 270 59.33 14.25 -26.46
N GLY A 271 59.93 13.67 -27.49
CA GLY A 271 61.39 13.64 -27.70
C GLY A 271 61.95 14.73 -28.63
N ARG A 272 61.13 15.67 -29.07
CA ARG A 272 61.54 16.82 -29.90
C ARG A 272 61.15 18.14 -29.20
N HIS A 273 61.69 18.36 -28.01
CA HIS A 273 61.78 19.68 -27.40
C HIS A 273 63.08 19.79 -26.63
#